data_AF-A0A3C0T8Z3-F1
#
_entry.id   AF-A0A3C0T8Z3-F1
#
_cell.length_a   1.000
_cell.length_b   1.000
_cell.length_c   1.000
_cell.angle_alpha   90.00
_cell.angle_beta   90.00
_cell.angle_gamma   90.00
#
_symmetry.space_group_name_H-M   'P 1'
#
loop_
_entity.id
_entity.type
_entity.pdbx_description
1 polymer ?
#
loop_
_entity_poly.entity_id
_entity_poly.type
_entity_poly.pdbx_seq_one_letter_code
_entity_poly.pdbx_strand_id
1 'polypeptide(L)'
;FDERLEEAAFSLGASRWRTFRRVTLPVIMPGVYAGALYSFMVSFADVPISIFLTAPGFVTYPVELFYGMENDFDPSILASSSLVIFFCLLVLLGMQKLVGLDNLLRSGSR
;
A
#
# COMPACT_ATOMS: atom_id res chain seq x y z
N PHE A 1 -3.53 -10.53 18.25
CA PHE A 1 -2.22 -11.21 18.25
C PHE A 1 -2.13 -11.98 19.55
N ASP A 2 -1.93 -13.30 19.49
CA ASP A 2 -1.86 -14.17 20.67
C ASP A 2 -0.42 -14.64 20.85
N GLU A 3 0.22 -14.23 21.95
CA GLU A 3 1.61 -14.55 22.28
C GLU A 3 1.81 -16.07 22.46
N ARG A 4 0.75 -16.81 22.78
CA ARG A 4 0.77 -18.27 22.92
C ARG A 4 1.21 -18.98 21.63
N LEU A 5 0.98 -18.37 20.46
CA LEU A 5 1.44 -18.93 19.18
C LEU A 5 2.96 -18.91 19.05
N GLU A 6 3.63 -17.90 19.60
CA GLU A 6 5.10 -17.83 19.61
C GLU A 6 5.68 -18.76 20.68
N GLU A 7 5.08 -18.79 21.87
CA GLU A 7 5.48 -19.69 22.96
C GLU A 7 5.40 -21.16 22.52
N ALA A 8 4.31 -21.57 21.86
CA ALA A 8 4.16 -22.91 21.31
C ALA A 8 5.24 -23.24 20.26
N ALA A 9 5.60 -22.28 19.40
CA ALA A 9 6.68 -22.47 18.44
C ALA A 9 8.05 -22.65 19.13
N PHE A 10 8.31 -21.91 20.21
CA PHE A 10 9.51 -22.11 21.02
C PHE A 10 9.52 -23.46 21.74
N SER A 11 8.39 -23.90 22.30
CA SER A 11 8.25 -25.22 22.91
C SER A 11 8.50 -26.37 21.92
N LEU A 12 8.20 -26.16 20.64
CA LEU A 12 8.50 -27.09 19.54
C LEU A 12 9.95 -27.01 19.02
N GLY A 13 10.81 -26.21 19.66
CA GLY A 13 12.23 -26.07 19.30
C GLY A 13 12.50 -25.14 18.11
N ALA A 14 11.55 -24.28 17.73
CA ALA A 14 11.80 -23.27 16.69
C ALA A 14 12.73 -22.16 17.21
N SER A 15 13.69 -21.75 16.38
CA SER A 15 14.52 -20.56 16.66
C SER A 15 13.73 -19.27 16.44
N ARG A 16 14.12 -18.17 17.09
CA ARG A 16 13.44 -16.85 16.99
C ARG A 16 13.17 -16.41 15.55
N TRP A 17 14.14 -16.60 14.66
CA TRP A 17 14.00 -16.28 13.24
C TRP A 17 12.95 -17.15 12.52
N ARG A 18 12.89 -18.44 12.87
CA ARG A 18 11.90 -19.38 12.32
C ARG A 18 10.50 -19.04 12.82
N THR A 19 10.34 -18.72 14.10
CA THR A 19 9.08 -18.28 14.70
C THR A 19 8.59 -16.99 14.03
N PHE A 20 9.47 -15.99 13.87
CA PHE A 20 9.12 -14.74 13.18
C PHE A 20 8.61 -14.99 11.76
N ARG A 21 9.35 -15.71 10.90
CA ARG A 21 8.95 -15.91 9.49
C ARG A 21 7.72 -16.80 9.32
N ARG A 22 7.48 -17.78 10.20
CA ARG A 22 6.40 -18.78 10.04
C ARG A 22 5.16 -18.51 10.87
N VAL A 23 5.25 -17.73 11.94
CA VAL A 23 4.14 -17.44 12.86
C VAL A 23 3.84 -15.95 12.83
N THR A 24 4.78 -15.11 13.27
CA THR A 24 4.55 -13.68 13.45
C THR A 24 4.26 -12.97 12.12
N LEU A 25 5.13 -13.15 11.12
CA LEU A 25 5.05 -12.50 9.81
C LEU A 25 3.73 -12.77 9.07
N PRO A 26 3.26 -14.03 8.89
CA PRO A 26 1.99 -14.29 8.23
C PRO A 26 0.79 -13.75 9.03
N VAL A 27 0.86 -13.69 10.36
CA VAL A 27 -0.21 -13.14 11.20
C VAL A 27 -0.32 -11.61 11.04
N ILE A 28 0.80 -10.89 10.96
CA ILE A 28 0.81 -9.43 10.76
C ILE A 28 0.75 -9.01 9.29
N MET A 29 0.92 -9.96 8.36
CA MET A 29 0.98 -9.72 6.91
C MET A 29 -0.15 -8.83 6.37
N PRO A 30 -1.42 -9.01 6.78
CA PRO A 30 -2.50 -8.14 6.31
C PRO A 30 -2.29 -6.67 6.71
N GLY A 31 -1.78 -6.43 7.92
CA GLY A 31 -1.43 -5.09 8.40
C GLY A 31 -0.23 -4.51 7.67
N VAL A 32 0.77 -5.33 7.37
CA VAL A 32 1.94 -4.91 6.58
C VAL A 32 1.52 -4.47 5.18
N TYR A 33 0.61 -5.20 4.53
CA TYR A 33 0.09 -4.83 3.22
C TYR A 33 -0.73 -3.53 3.25
N ALA A 34 -1.58 -3.35 4.26
CA ALA A 34 -2.32 -2.10 4.45
C ALA A 34 -1.38 -0.91 4.64
N GLY A 35 -0.33 -1.06 5.46
CA GLY A 35 0.70 -0.04 5.66
C GLY A 35 1.50 0.27 4.39
N ALA A 36 1.87 -0.76 3.61
CA ALA A 36 2.59 -0.59 2.35
C ALA A 36 1.75 0.19 1.33
N LEU A 37 0.46 -0.14 1.19
CA LEU A 37 -0.47 0.60 0.33
C LEU A 37 -0.62 2.05 0.75
N TYR A 38 -0.83 2.27 2.05
CA TYR A 38 -0.98 3.62 2.59
C TYR A 38 0.28 4.45 2.35
N SER A 39 1.46 3.88 2.61
CA SER A 39 2.74 4.56 2.34
C SER A 39 2.94 4.86 0.86
N PHE A 40 2.55 3.96 -0.04
CA PHE A 40 2.60 4.21 -1.48
C PHE A 40 1.66 5.34 -1.89
N MET A 41 0.42 5.33 -1.38
CA MET A 41 -0.58 6.35 -1.66
C MET A 41 -0.11 7.75 -1.20
N VAL A 42 0.40 7.85 0.03
CA VAL A 42 0.92 9.11 0.57
C VAL A 42 2.12 9.59 -0.24
N SER A 43 3.08 8.71 -0.55
CA SER A 43 4.27 9.08 -1.33
C SER A 43 3.93 9.48 -2.76
N PHE A 44 2.93 8.84 -3.38
CA PHE A 44 2.52 9.15 -4.75
C PHE A 44 1.74 10.47 -4.83
N ALA A 45 1.00 10.84 -3.78
CA ALA A 45 0.24 12.09 -3.73
C ALA A 45 1.06 13.31 -3.27
N ASP A 46 2.34 13.13 -2.96
CA ASP A 46 3.19 14.17 -2.37
C ASP A 46 3.79 15.11 -3.43
N VAL A 47 2.97 16.08 -3.86
CA VAL A 47 3.35 17.12 -4.83
C VAL A 47 4.40 18.10 -4.27
N PRO A 48 4.27 18.66 -3.04
CA PRO A 48 5.16 19.71 -2.57
C PRO A 48 6.63 19.30 -2.55
N ILE A 49 6.95 18.12 -2.01
CA ILE A 49 8.33 17.61 -1.98
C ILE A 49 8.84 17.31 -3.39
N SER A 50 7.97 16.77 -4.24
CA SER A 50 8.31 16.44 -5.62
C SER A 50 8.70 17.68 -6.43
N ILE A 51 8.02 18.82 -6.27
CA ILE A 51 8.36 20.07 -6.99
C ILE A 51 9.77 20.57 -6.59
N PHE A 52 10.12 20.52 -5.31
CA PHE A 52 11.43 20.96 -4.85
C PHE A 52 12.58 20.01 -5.24
N LEU A 53 12.27 18.73 -5.46
CA LEU A 53 13.27 17.70 -5.78
C LEU A 53 13.38 17.39 -7.28
N THR A 54 12.40 17.81 -8.09
CA THR A 54 12.33 17.55 -9.53
C THR A 54 13.26 18.49 -10.31
N ALA A 55 14.08 17.90 -11.20
CA ALA A 55 14.87 18.64 -12.17
C ALA A 55 14.12 18.76 -13.52
N PRO A 56 14.41 19.79 -14.34
CA PRO A 56 13.81 19.93 -15.67
C PRO A 56 14.03 18.67 -16.52
N GLY A 57 12.94 18.04 -16.97
CA GLY A 57 12.97 16.81 -17.78
C GLY A 57 12.47 15.54 -17.07
N PHE A 58 12.28 15.56 -15.75
CA PHE A 58 11.72 14.43 -14.99
C PHE A 58 10.53 14.86 -14.13
N VAL A 59 9.42 15.20 -14.78
CA VAL A 59 8.19 15.54 -14.06
C VAL A 59 7.47 14.27 -13.62
N THR A 60 7.09 14.20 -12.34
CA THR A 60 6.19 13.17 -11.86
C THR A 60 4.75 13.54 -12.23
N TYR A 61 3.92 12.54 -12.49
CA TYR A 61 2.52 12.75 -12.88
C TYR A 61 1.72 13.71 -11.95
N PRO A 62 1.86 13.66 -10.61
CA PRO A 62 1.21 14.62 -9.70
C PRO A 62 1.67 16.07 -9.90
N VAL A 63 2.95 16.26 -10.24
CA VAL A 63 3.53 17.58 -10.50
C VAL A 63 3.08 18.12 -11.86
N GLU A 64 2.99 17.25 -12.87
CA GLU A 64 2.43 17.60 -14.18
C GLU A 64 0.95 18.00 -14.07
N LEU A 65 0.17 17.30 -13.24
CA LEU A 65 -1.20 17.68 -12.93
C LEU A 65 -1.30 19.09 -12.32
N PHE A 66 -0.41 19.39 -11.37
CA PHE A 66 -0.35 20.69 -10.73
C PHE A 66 -0.04 21.81 -11.74
N TYR A 67 1.01 21.64 -12.56
CA TYR A 67 1.39 22.62 -13.59
C TYR A 67 0.36 22.75 -14.71
N GLY A 68 -0.29 21.65 -15.08
CA GLY A 68 -1.34 21.61 -16.07
C GLY A 68 -2.56 22.43 -15.63
N MET A 69 -3.01 22.27 -14.39
CA MET A 69 -4.12 23.08 -13.85
C MET A 69 -3.81 24.58 -13.77
N GLU A 70 -2.54 24.96 -13.64
CA GLU A 70 -2.11 26.36 -13.49
C GLU A 70 -1.90 27.07 -14.85
N ASN A 71 -1.44 26.37 -15.89
CA ASN A 71 -1.07 26.99 -17.17
C ASN A 71 -2.09 26.79 -18.31
N ASP A 72 -2.78 25.66 -18.39
CA ASP A 72 -3.71 25.34 -19.47
C ASP A 72 -4.81 24.41 -18.96
N PHE A 73 -6.04 24.91 -18.89
CA PHE A 73 -7.22 24.12 -18.49
C PHE A 73 -7.61 23.14 -19.61
N ASP A 74 -6.73 22.18 -19.88
CA ASP A 74 -6.86 21.23 -20.97
C ASP A 74 -7.63 20.00 -20.46
N PRO A 75 -8.82 19.69 -21.03
CA PRO A 75 -9.64 18.57 -20.57
C PRO A 75 -8.96 17.20 -20.72
N SER A 76 -7.88 17.10 -21.49
CA SER A 76 -7.04 15.91 -21.61
C SER A 76 -6.36 15.49 -20.29
N ILE A 77 -5.96 16.46 -19.46
CA ILE A 77 -5.32 16.24 -18.14
C ILE A 77 -6.32 15.64 -17.14
N LEU A 78 -7.58 16.09 -17.19
CA LEU A 78 -8.66 15.55 -16.37
C LEU A 78 -8.99 14.10 -16.76
N ALA A 79 -8.97 13.79 -18.07
CA ALA A 79 -9.19 12.43 -18.56
C ALA A 79 -8.08 11.47 -18.09
N SER A 80 -6.81 11.87 -18.16
CA SER A 80 -5.70 11.03 -17.67
C SER A 80 -5.78 10.78 -16.16
N SER A 81 -6.24 11.78 -15.39
CA SER A 81 -6.38 11.66 -13.92
C SER A 81 -7.36 10.57 -13.53
N SER A 82 -8.48 10.48 -14.27
CA SER A 82 -9.48 9.44 -14.06
C SER A 82 -8.91 8.03 -14.29
N LEU A 83 -8.00 7.89 -15.27
CA LEU A 83 -7.33 6.62 -15.56
C LEU A 83 -6.38 6.22 -14.42
N VAL A 84 -5.64 7.18 -13.87
CA VAL A 84 -4.73 6.93 -12.73
C VAL A 84 -5.51 6.57 -11.48
N ILE A 85 -6.62 7.26 -11.20
CA ILE A 85 -7.51 6.91 -10.09
C ILE A 85 -8.07 5.49 -10.28
N PHE A 86 -8.53 5.17 -11.49
CA PHE A 86 -9.02 3.84 -11.82
C PHE A 86 -7.96 2.76 -11.64
N PHE A 87 -6.73 3.02 -12.07
CA PHE A 87 -5.59 2.13 -11.87
C PHE A 87 -5.28 1.90 -10.39
N CYS A 88 -5.22 2.96 -9.58
CA CYS A 88 -5.05 2.85 -8.14
C CYS A 88 -6.16 2.01 -7.50
N LEU A 89 -7.41 2.18 -7.95
CA LEU A 89 -8.55 1.41 -7.46
C LEU A 89 -8.43 -0.08 -7.83
N LEU A 90 -7.97 -0.41 -9.04
CA LEU A 90 -7.67 -1.79 -9.43
C LEU A 90 -6.55 -2.42 -8.58
N VAL A 91 -5.48 -1.67 -8.28
CA VAL A 91 -4.38 -2.14 -7.42
C VAL A 91 -4.90 -2.41 -6.00
N LEU A 92 -5.72 -1.51 -5.46
CA LEU A 92 -6.35 -1.69 -4.15
C LEU A 92 -7.25 -2.94 -4.11
N LEU A 93 -8.13 -3.11 -5.09
CA LEU A 93 -8.99 -4.29 -5.19
C LEU A 93 -8.19 -5.58 -5.38
N GLY A 94 -7.13 -5.54 -6.20
CA GLY A 94 -6.22 -6.66 -6.40
C GLY A 94 -5.52 -7.07 -5.11
N MET A 95 -5.06 -6.09 -4.32
CA MET A 95 -4.47 -6.35 -3.01
C MET A 95 -5.50 -6.85 -2.00
N GLN A 96 -6.72 -6.32 -1.97
CA GLN A 96 -7.79 -6.86 -1.12
C GLN A 96 -8.05 -8.34 -1.41
N LYS A 97 -8.06 -8.72 -2.69
CA LYS A 97 -8.26 -10.11 -3.13
C LYS A 97 -7.07 -11.02 -2.76
N LEU A 98 -5.83 -10.52 -2.86
CA LEU A 98 -4.62 -11.26 -2.46
C LEU A 98 -4.50 -11.43 -0.95
N VAL A 99 -4.92 -10.41 -0.18
CA VAL A 99 -4.86 -10.41 1.29
C VAL A 99 -5.98 -11.27 1.90
N GLY A 100 -7.07 -11.51 1.17
CA GLY A 100 -8.18 -12.34 1.63
C GLY A 100 -8.79 -11.76 2.90
N LEU A 101 -9.25 -10.51 2.83
CA LEU A 101 -9.94 -9.82 3.94
C LEU A 101 -11.15 -10.65 4.45
N ASP A 102 -11.72 -11.47 3.57
CA ASP A 102 -12.77 -12.46 3.81
C ASP A 102 -12.37 -13.51 4.88
N ASN A 103 -11.09 -13.92 4.91
CA ASN A 103 -10.57 -14.86 5.91
C ASN A 103 -10.42 -14.20 7.29
N LEU A 104 -10.20 -12.88 7.34
CA LEU A 104 -10.10 -12.12 8.59
C LEU A 104 -11.49 -11.85 9.19
N LEU A 105 -12.48 -11.52 8.37
CA LEU A 105 -13.88 -11.35 8.83
C LEU A 105 -14.49 -12.68 9.32
N ARG A 106 -14.07 -13.82 8.77
CA ARG A 106 -14.53 -15.15 9.22
C ARG A 106 -13.86 -15.63 10.51
N SER A 107 -12.70 -15.07 10.89
CA SER A 107 -11.97 -15.45 12.10
C SER A 107 -12.52 -14.81 13.38
N GLY A 108 -13.30 -13.73 13.30
CA GLY A 108 -13.90 -13.06 14.47
C GLY A 108 -15.20 -13.68 14.99
N SER A 109 -15.67 -14.76 14.36
CA SER A 109 -16.96 -15.42 14.66
C SER A 109 -16.83 -16.74 15.43
N ARG A 110 -15.64 -17.11 15.92
CA ARG A 110 -15.44 -18.33 16.72
C ARG A 110 -14.48 -18.11 17.87
#